data_AF-A0A6G3TKL4-F1
#
_entry.id   AF-A0A6G3TKL4-F1
#
_cell.length_a   1.000
_cell.length_b   1.000
_cell.length_c   1.000
_cell.angle_alpha   90.00
_cell.angle_beta   90.00
_cell.angle_gamma   90.00
#
_symmetry.space_group_name_H-M   'P 1'
#
loop_
_entity.id
_entity.type
_entity.pdbx_description
1 polymer ?
#
loop_
_entity_poly.entity_id
_entity_poly.type
_entity_poly.pdbx_seq_one_letter_code
_entity_poly.pdbx_strand_id
1 'polypeptide(L)'
;ALGAGTLLAAVATAAVPAVLTRGLHLDGLADTADGLGSGKPAEDALRIMKQSDIGPFGVLTLLFTLLAQVAALAQAYDGSWARGALAAVVS
;
A
#
# COMPACT_ATOMS: atom_id res chain seq x y z
N ALA A 1 13.06 -0.79 -24.93
CA ALA A 1 13.50 -1.02 -23.54
C ALA A 1 12.27 -1.41 -22.75
N LEU A 2 12.24 -2.61 -22.15
CA LEU A 2 11.17 -3.00 -21.21
C LEU A 2 11.05 -1.87 -20.16
N GLY A 3 9.86 -1.43 -19.79
CA GLY A 3 9.57 -0.29 -18.88
C GLY A 3 10.14 -0.41 -17.45
N ALA A 4 11.31 -1.01 -17.26
CA ALA A 4 12.02 -1.12 -16.00
C ALA A 4 12.24 0.26 -15.34
N GLY A 5 12.42 1.32 -16.13
CA GLY A 5 12.52 2.69 -15.60
C GLY A 5 11.21 3.21 -15.01
N THR A 6 10.07 2.96 -15.65
CA THR A 6 8.75 3.41 -15.20
C THR A 6 8.23 2.55 -14.05
N LEU A 7 8.50 1.25 -14.07
CA LEU A 7 8.23 0.36 -12.94
C LEU A 7 9.05 0.75 -11.70
N LEU A 8 10.35 1.01 -11.86
CA LEU A 8 11.18 1.46 -10.74
C LEU A 8 10.70 2.81 -10.19
N ALA A 9 10.33 3.75 -11.06
CA ALA A 9 9.76 5.03 -10.66
C ALA A 9 8.43 4.86 -9.90
N ALA A 10 7.57 3.95 -10.34
CA ALA A 10 6.30 3.63 -9.68
C ALA A 10 6.51 3.05 -8.27
N VAL A 11 7.41 2.06 -8.14
CA VAL A 11 7.77 1.48 -6.83
C VAL A 11 8.39 2.54 -5.91
N ALA A 12 9.33 3.33 -6.41
CA ALA A 12 9.94 4.40 -5.64
C ALA A 12 8.89 5.42 -5.18
N THR A 13 7.97 5.79 -6.05
CA THR A 13 6.86 6.70 -5.75
C THR A 13 5.96 6.13 -4.64
N ALA A 14 5.52 4.87 -4.75
CA ALA A 14 4.69 4.22 -3.74
C ALA A 14 5.42 4.05 -2.38
N ALA A 15 6.75 3.94 -2.39
CA ALA A 15 7.54 3.84 -1.18
C ALA A 15 7.70 5.16 -0.41
N VAL A 16 7.57 6.32 -1.08
CA VAL A 16 7.71 7.65 -0.44
C VAL A 16 6.79 7.81 0.78
N PRO A 17 5.45 7.65 0.67
CA PRO A 17 4.57 7.81 1.83
C PRO A 17 4.85 6.78 2.92
N ALA A 18 5.23 5.55 2.56
CA ALA A 18 5.63 4.53 3.53
C ALA A 18 6.85 4.97 4.35
N VAL A 19 7.89 5.51 3.70
CA VAL A 19 9.09 6.02 4.40
C VAL A 19 8.77 7.26 5.24
N LEU A 20 8.02 8.22 4.68
CA LEU A 20 7.65 9.46 5.38
C LEU A 20 6.83 9.19 6.64
N THR A 21 5.97 8.17 6.60
CA THR A 21 5.16 7.73 7.74
C THR A 21 5.86 6.69 8.62
N ARG A 22 7.09 6.28 8.29
CA ARG A 22 7.79 5.14 8.91
C ARG A 22 6.98 3.85 8.92
N GLY A 23 6.14 3.66 7.91
CA GLY A 23 5.26 2.50 7.74
C GLY A 23 3.89 2.66 8.38
N LEU A 24 3.62 3.72 9.17
CA LEU A 24 2.40 3.85 9.97
C LEU A 24 1.10 3.71 9.15
N HIS A 25 1.08 4.24 7.92
CA HIS A 25 -0.12 4.13 7.08
C HIS A 25 -0.38 2.68 6.60
N LEU A 26 0.70 1.97 6.22
CA LEU A 26 0.59 0.58 5.77
C LEU A 26 0.32 -0.36 6.95
N ASP A 27 0.93 -0.09 8.10
CA ASP A 27 0.70 -0.80 9.35
C ASP A 27 -0.77 -0.70 9.78
N GLY A 28 -1.31 0.52 9.89
CA GLY A 28 -2.70 0.74 10.22
C GLY A 28 -3.69 0.15 9.20
N LEU A 29 -3.32 0.09 7.92
CA LEU A 29 -4.11 -0.59 6.89
C LEU A 29 -4.14 -2.11 7.12
N ALA A 30 -2.98 -2.71 7.42
CA ALA A 30 -2.87 -4.14 7.71
C ALA A 30 -3.63 -4.51 8.99
N ASP A 31 -3.43 -3.75 10.08
CA ASP A 31 -4.11 -3.94 11.36
C ASP A 31 -5.62 -3.87 11.17
N THR A 32 -6.11 -2.85 10.47
CA THR A 32 -7.55 -2.67 10.22
C THR A 32 -8.11 -3.84 9.42
N ALA A 33 -7.38 -4.33 8.41
CA ALA A 33 -7.80 -5.49 7.65
C ALA A 33 -7.83 -6.76 8.50
N ASP A 34 -6.85 -6.99 9.38
CA ASP A 34 -6.84 -8.16 10.27
C ASP A 34 -7.90 -8.07 11.36
N GLY A 35 -8.10 -6.90 11.96
CA GLY A 35 -9.16 -6.64 12.94
C GLY A 35 -10.55 -6.89 12.34
N LEU A 36 -10.87 -6.27 11.20
CA LEU A 36 -12.16 -6.41 10.54
C LEU A 36 -12.34 -7.81 9.92
N GLY A 37 -11.29 -8.36 9.31
CA GLY A 37 -11.30 -9.68 8.68
C GLY A 37 -11.44 -10.83 9.68
N SER A 38 -11.08 -10.62 10.94
CA SER A 38 -11.20 -11.63 12.00
C SER A 38 -12.65 -12.05 12.31
N GLY A 39 -13.64 -11.22 11.97
CA GLY A 39 -15.06 -11.47 12.26
C GLY A 39 -15.40 -11.52 13.77
N LYS A 40 -14.49 -11.06 14.63
CA LYS A 40 -14.67 -11.08 16.09
C LYS A 40 -15.47 -9.87 16.59
N PRO A 41 -16.04 -9.94 17.81
CA PRO A 41 -16.59 -8.76 18.48
C PRO A 41 -15.57 -7.62 18.55
N ALA A 42 -16.05 -6.38 18.63
CA ALA A 42 -15.23 -5.18 18.53
C ALA A 42 -14.03 -5.15 19.51
N GLU A 43 -14.22 -5.62 20.74
CA GLU A 43 -13.16 -5.68 21.76
C GLU A 43 -12.01 -6.61 21.36
N ASP A 44 -12.32 -7.75 20.76
CA ASP A 44 -11.35 -8.72 20.28
C ASP A 44 -10.69 -8.30 18.98
N ALA A 45 -11.43 -7.67 18.07
CA ALA A 45 -10.88 -7.08 16.84
C ALA A 45 -9.86 -5.97 17.18
N LEU A 46 -10.20 -5.08 18.13
CA LEU A 46 -9.29 -4.05 18.64
C LEU A 46 -8.07 -4.64 19.34
N ARG A 47 -8.21 -5.81 19.98
CA ARG A 47 -7.07 -6.52 20.56
C ARG A 47 -6.14 -7.04 19.47
N ILE A 48 -6.67 -7.61 18.39
CA ILE A 48 -5.90 -8.06 17.22
C ILE A 48 -5.12 -6.90 16.60
N MET A 49 -5.77 -5.76 16.35
CA MET A 49 -5.14 -4.55 15.80
C MET A 49 -4.00 -3.96 16.65
N LYS A 50 -3.87 -4.36 17.93
CA LYS A 50 -2.82 -3.90 18.83
C LYS A 50 -1.68 -4.89 18.96
N GLN A 51 -1.82 -6.08 18.39
CA GLN A 51 -0.74 -7.04 18.34
C GLN A 51 0.27 -6.59 17.28
N SER A 52 1.54 -6.95 17.44
CA SER A 52 2.59 -6.56 16.51
C SER A 52 2.76 -7.53 15.33
N ASP A 53 2.01 -8.64 15.32
CA ASP A 53 2.01 -9.61 14.23
C ASP A 53 1.02 -9.22 13.13
N ILE A 54 1.43 -9.45 11.88
CA ILE A 54 0.55 -9.30 10.72
C ILE A 54 -0.21 -10.60 10.46
N GLY A 55 -1.52 -10.50 10.28
CA GLY A 55 -2.38 -11.61 9.94
C GLY A 55 -2.56 -11.79 8.42
N PRO A 56 -3.27 -12.85 8.00
CA PRO A 56 -3.49 -13.15 6.58
C PRO A 56 -4.26 -12.06 5.84
N PHE A 57 -5.21 -11.37 6.49
CA PHE A 57 -6.00 -10.32 5.85
C PHE A 57 -5.18 -9.06 5.65
N GLY A 58 -4.32 -8.71 6.62
CA GLY A 58 -3.35 -7.64 6.49
C GLY A 58 -2.40 -7.88 5.33
N VAL A 59 -1.82 -9.08 5.23
CA VAL A 59 -0.95 -9.48 4.10
C VAL A 59 -1.66 -9.35 2.76
N LEU A 60 -2.86 -9.92 2.61
CA LEU A 60 -3.61 -9.86 1.36
C LEU A 60 -3.97 -8.42 0.98
N THR A 61 -4.40 -7.62 1.95
CA THR A 61 -4.77 -6.22 1.74
C THR A 61 -3.58 -5.39 1.28
N LEU A 62 -2.42 -5.53 1.93
CA LEU A 62 -1.20 -4.84 1.51
C LEU A 62 -0.74 -5.28 0.13
N LEU A 63 -0.79 -6.58 -0.16
CA LEU A 63 -0.38 -7.12 -1.45
C LEU A 63 -1.23 -6.55 -2.58
N PHE A 64 -2.57 -6.62 -2.48
CA PHE A 64 -3.44 -6.10 -3.53
C PHE A 64 -3.38 -4.57 -3.64
N THR A 65 -3.30 -3.86 -2.51
CA THR A 65 -3.21 -2.39 -2.51
C THR A 65 -1.93 -1.91 -3.18
N LEU A 66 -0.77 -2.41 -2.75
CA LEU A 66 0.52 -1.97 -3.29
C LEU A 66 0.70 -2.39 -4.76
N LEU A 67 0.24 -3.59 -5.14
CA LEU A 67 0.26 -4.01 -6.55
C LEU A 67 -0.62 -3.11 -7.42
N ALA A 68 -1.84 -2.78 -6.96
CA ALA A 68 -2.72 -1.87 -7.69
C ALA A 68 -2.11 -0.48 -7.83
N GLN A 69 -1.54 0.06 -6.75
CA GLN A 69 -0.89 1.38 -6.75
C GLN A 69 0.32 1.41 -7.69
N VAL A 70 1.21 0.42 -7.62
CA VAL A 70 2.37 0.32 -8.51
C VAL A 70 1.95 0.14 -9.96
N ALA A 71 0.95 -0.70 -10.25
CA ALA A 71 0.45 -0.91 -11.61
C ALA A 71 -0.16 0.38 -12.19
N ALA A 72 -0.95 1.12 -11.42
CA ALA A 72 -1.54 2.39 -11.82
C ALA A 72 -0.46 3.45 -12.10
N LEU A 73 0.52 3.58 -11.20
CA LEU A 73 1.64 4.52 -11.34
C LEU A 73 2.52 4.17 -12.54
N ALA A 74 2.84 2.89 -12.75
CA ALA A 74 3.65 2.46 -13.89
C ALA A 74 2.97 2.81 -15.22
N GLN A 75 1.65 2.58 -15.35
CA GLN A 75 0.90 3.01 -16.53
C GLN A 75 0.87 4.53 -16.70
N ALA A 76 0.79 5.29 -15.60
CA ALA A 76 0.83 6.75 -15.67
C ALA A 76 2.20 7.26 -16.19
N TYR A 77 3.30 6.69 -15.68
CA TYR A 77 4.66 7.01 -16.13
C TYR A 77 4.92 6.59 -17.59
N ASP A 78 4.41 5.43 -18.02
CA ASP A 78 4.50 4.98 -19.42
C ASP A 78 3.79 5.94 -20.38
N GLY A 79 2.65 6.51 -19.96
CA GLY A 79 1.92 7.48 -20.76
C GLY A 79 2.59 8.86 -20.82
N SER A 80 3.16 9.33 -19.71
CA SER A 80 3.94 10.58 -19.64
C SER A 80 4.54 10.74 -18.24
N TRP A 81 5.80 11.19 -18.16
CA TRP A 81 6.43 11.56 -16.89
C TRP A 81 5.67 12.64 -16.11
N ALA A 82 5.00 13.58 -16.80
CA ALA A 82 4.17 14.59 -16.13
C ALA A 82 2.91 13.97 -15.51
N ARG A 83 2.30 12.98 -16.17
CA ARG A 83 1.15 12.23 -15.62
C ARG A 83 1.56 11.37 -14.45
N GLY A 84 2.71 10.69 -14.52
CA GLY A 84 3.27 9.94 -13.40
C GLY A 84 3.56 10.82 -12.18
N ALA A 85 4.16 12.00 -12.39
CA ALA A 85 4.41 12.97 -11.32
C ALA A 85 3.11 13.54 -10.71
N LEU A 86 2.10 13.83 -11.53
CA LEU A 86 0.78 14.26 -11.03
C LEU A 86 0.10 13.15 -10.23
N ALA A 87 0.12 11.91 -10.73
CA ALA A 87 -0.42 10.76 -10.03
C ALA A 87 0.26 10.60 -8.67
N ALA A 88 1.59 10.74 -8.59
CA ALA A 88 2.35 10.67 -7.34
C ALA A 88 1.87 11.65 -6.25
N VAL A 89 1.41 12.85 -6.64
CA VAL A 89 0.94 13.88 -5.69
C VAL A 89 -0.48 13.59 -5.18
N VAL A 90 -1.29 12.88 -5.97
CA VAL A 90 -2.69 12.58 -5.65
C VAL A 90 -2.86 11.19 -5.02
N SER A 91 -1.85 10.32 -5.15
CA SER A 91 -1.83 8.94 -4.65
C SER A 91 -1.51 8.84 -3.16
#